data_AF-E7RUN9-F1
#
_entry.id   AF-E7RUN9-F1
#
_cell.length_a   1.000
_cell.length_b   1.000
_cell.length_c   1.000
_cell.angle_alpha   90.00
_cell.angle_beta   90.00
_cell.angle_gamma   90.00
#
_symmetry.space_group_name_H-M   'P 1'
#
loop_
_entity.id
_entity.type
_entity.pdbx_description
1 polymer ?
#
loop_
_entity_poly.entity_id
_entity_poly.type
_entity_poly.pdbx_seq_one_letter_code
_entity_poly.pdbx_strand_id
1 'polypeptide(L)'
;MVMKGQFLRQDSFERYHAAVFDGFSLEGCMKKEERVQRMKRRLIGLEGPLDEAQWHEVDRVLSGTAAYTFSMTSLLSLLSLIWDAYSHQRVTVSFGTMALFALLMGQSVFVLWGIRGNKALRQPPLSADEHSERLRTLKKQSILSGAGWGVGMLVLMHGVLPWAAGMPVKMNAVFIVIWLLGGAFFGGMMYLVGRRKLGKV
;
A
#
# COMPACT_ATOMS: atom_id res chain seq x y z
N MET A 1 -11.73 14.28 60.28
CA MET A 1 -10.54 14.78 59.55
C MET A 1 -9.87 13.60 58.87
N VAL A 2 -9.18 13.83 57.74
CA VAL A 2 -8.46 12.84 56.90
C VAL A 2 -9.31 12.10 55.86
N MET A 3 -9.66 12.78 54.75
CA MET A 3 -9.86 12.15 53.42
C MET A 3 -9.82 13.24 52.32
N LYS A 4 -8.71 13.99 52.22
CA LYS A 4 -8.48 14.93 51.10
C LYS A 4 -7.11 14.82 50.43
N GLY A 5 -6.25 13.89 50.90
CA GLY A 5 -4.87 13.76 50.44
C GLY A 5 -4.59 12.66 49.40
N GLN A 6 -5.51 11.73 49.16
CA GLN A 6 -5.28 10.60 48.24
C GLN A 6 -5.83 10.82 46.82
N PHE A 7 -6.88 11.63 46.65
CA PHE A 7 -7.46 11.88 45.32
C PHE A 7 -6.60 12.79 44.42
N LEU A 8 -5.82 13.72 44.99
CA LEU A 8 -4.95 14.62 44.20
C LEU A 8 -3.62 13.98 43.76
N ARG A 9 -3.23 12.86 44.38
CA ARG A 9 -1.98 12.16 44.06
C ARG A 9 -2.14 11.20 42.87
N GLN A 10 -3.34 10.70 42.62
CA GLN A 10 -3.62 9.75 41.54
C GLN A 10 -3.76 10.48 40.18
N ASP A 11 -4.45 11.62 40.17
CA ASP A 11 -4.60 12.48 38.98
C ASP A 11 -3.30 13.16 38.53
N SER A 12 -2.34 13.35 39.44
CA SER A 12 -1.01 13.85 39.09
C SER A 12 -0.14 12.72 38.53
N PHE A 13 -0.16 11.53 39.14
CA PHE A 13 0.61 10.39 38.67
C PHE A 13 0.17 9.89 37.28
N GLU A 14 -1.15 9.88 36.99
CA GLU A 14 -1.64 9.57 35.64
C GLU A 14 -1.29 10.66 34.62
N ARG A 15 -1.32 11.94 34.99
CA ARG A 15 -0.88 13.04 34.11
C ARG A 15 0.63 13.00 33.84
N TYR A 16 1.44 12.64 34.83
CA TYR A 16 2.88 12.44 34.65
C TYR A 16 3.16 11.21 33.78
N HIS A 17 2.45 10.10 33.98
CA HIS A 17 2.61 8.93 33.12
C HIS A 17 2.15 9.21 31.69
N ALA A 18 1.01 9.89 31.48
CA ALA A 18 0.57 10.30 30.15
C ALA A 18 1.59 11.24 29.48
N ALA A 19 2.12 12.24 30.20
CA ALA A 19 3.14 13.15 29.68
C ALA A 19 4.50 12.46 29.43
N VAL A 20 4.89 11.46 30.22
CA VAL A 20 6.12 10.68 30.04
C VAL A 20 5.96 9.68 28.90
N PHE A 21 4.81 9.01 28.77
CA PHE A 21 4.53 8.11 27.65
C PHE A 21 4.35 8.88 26.33
N ASP A 22 3.69 10.04 26.36
CA ASP A 22 3.62 10.95 25.22
C ASP A 22 5.00 11.53 24.90
N GLY A 23 5.79 11.89 25.92
CA GLY A 23 7.17 12.34 25.77
C GLY A 23 8.10 11.30 25.15
N PHE A 24 8.02 10.04 25.60
CA PHE A 24 8.79 8.92 25.02
C PHE A 24 8.32 8.57 23.61
N SER A 25 7.00 8.67 23.35
CA SER A 25 6.42 8.47 22.03
C SER A 25 6.83 9.59 21.07
N LEU A 26 6.87 10.84 21.53
CA LEU A 26 7.35 12.01 20.79
C LEU A 26 8.85 11.91 20.53
N GLU A 27 9.67 11.56 21.53
CA GLU A 27 11.11 11.38 21.36
C GLU A 27 11.42 10.23 20.37
N GLY A 28 10.67 9.13 20.45
CA GLY A 28 10.74 8.05 19.47
C GLY A 28 10.31 8.48 18.06
N CYS A 29 9.27 9.30 17.94
CA CYS A 29 8.78 9.85 16.67
C CYS A 29 9.80 10.81 16.04
N MET A 30 10.34 11.75 16.84
CA MET A 30 11.39 12.68 16.44
C MET A 30 12.65 11.94 15.97
N LYS A 31 13.10 10.93 16.73
CA LYS A 31 14.26 10.10 16.36
C LYS A 31 14.02 9.29 15.07
N LYS A 32 12.78 8.90 14.81
CA LYS A 32 12.38 8.22 13.57
C LYS A 32 12.38 9.19 12.38
N GLU A 33 11.82 10.39 12.56
CA GLU A 33 11.83 11.45 11.54
C GLU A 33 13.26 11.88 11.19
N GLU A 34 14.12 12.09 12.18
CA GLU A 34 15.54 12.39 11.96
C GLU A 34 16.28 11.27 11.22
N ARG A 35 15.95 9.99 11.48
CA ARG A 35 16.54 8.88 10.73
C ARG A 35 16.10 8.89 9.28
N VAL A 36 14.81 9.11 9.02
CA VAL A 36 14.26 9.19 7.66
C VAL A 36 14.87 10.38 6.92
N GLN A 37 14.97 11.55 7.57
CA GLN A 37 15.60 12.73 6.99
C GLN A 37 17.09 12.50 6.71
N ARG A 38 17.84 11.88 7.62
CA ARG A 38 19.24 11.48 7.36
C ARG A 38 19.37 10.52 6.19
N MET A 39 18.46 9.56 6.06
CA MET A 39 18.46 8.60 4.94
C MET A 39 18.15 9.29 3.61
N LYS A 40 17.13 10.17 3.57
CA LYS A 40 16.81 10.99 2.39
C LYS A 40 18.01 11.86 2.00
N ARG A 41 18.64 12.58 2.94
CA ARG A 41 19.82 13.41 2.66
C ARG A 41 20.97 12.63 2.04
N ARG A 42 21.27 11.43 2.58
CA ARG A 42 22.28 10.53 2.00
C ARG A 42 21.91 10.07 0.58
N LEU A 43 20.62 9.88 0.30
CA LEU A 43 20.15 9.46 -1.01
C LEU A 43 20.31 10.56 -2.08
N ILE A 44 20.15 11.82 -1.70
CA ILE A 44 20.14 12.98 -2.61
C ILE A 44 21.52 13.67 -2.67
N GLY A 45 22.42 13.37 -1.72
CA GLY A 45 23.75 13.95 -1.66
C GLY A 45 23.79 15.40 -1.16
N LEU A 46 22.74 15.86 -0.46
CA LEU A 46 22.66 17.23 0.05
C LEU A 46 23.25 17.32 1.46
N GLU A 47 24.30 18.13 1.60
CA GLU A 47 24.93 18.47 2.87
C GLU A 47 24.39 19.83 3.38
N GLY A 48 23.81 19.85 4.57
CA GLY A 48 23.28 21.07 5.22
C GLY A 48 21.83 20.96 5.71
N PRO A 49 21.35 21.91 6.54
CA PRO A 49 19.94 22.00 6.91
C PRO A 49 19.12 22.50 5.72
N LEU A 50 18.11 21.71 5.31
CA LEU A 50 17.19 22.08 4.23
C LEU A 50 16.00 22.84 4.82
N ASP A 51 15.58 23.90 4.13
CA ASP A 51 14.33 24.63 4.37
C ASP A 51 13.09 23.76 4.03
N GLU A 52 11.92 24.09 4.58
CA GLU A 52 10.66 23.37 4.35
C GLU A 52 10.31 23.29 2.85
N ALA A 53 10.55 24.37 2.09
CA ALA A 53 10.34 24.41 0.65
C ALA A 53 11.25 23.41 -0.10
N GLN A 54 12.49 23.25 0.35
CA GLN A 54 13.44 22.30 -0.23
C GLN A 54 13.06 20.85 0.12
N TRP A 55 12.57 20.60 1.33
CA TRP A 55 12.04 19.29 1.72
C TRP A 55 10.81 18.89 0.89
N HIS A 56 9.93 19.84 0.59
CA HIS A 56 8.79 19.60 -0.28
C HIS A 56 9.22 19.19 -1.69
N GLU A 57 10.22 19.86 -2.26
CA GLU A 57 10.73 19.53 -3.60
C GLU A 57 11.44 18.17 -3.62
N VAL A 58 12.23 17.87 -2.59
CA VAL A 58 12.84 16.56 -2.38
C VAL A 58 11.78 15.45 -2.33
N ASP A 59 10.70 15.65 -1.58
CA ASP A 59 9.62 14.67 -1.48
C ASP A 59 8.81 14.55 -2.78
N ARG A 60 8.66 15.64 -3.54
CA ARG A 60 8.07 15.63 -4.88
C ARG A 60 8.89 14.78 -5.85
N VAL A 61 10.20 14.95 -5.87
CA VAL A 61 11.11 14.19 -6.75
C VAL A 61 11.19 12.72 -6.32
N LEU A 62 11.31 12.44 -5.02
CA LEU A 62 11.34 11.08 -4.47
C LEU A 62 10.03 10.33 -4.74
N SER A 63 8.88 10.96 -4.52
CA SER A 63 7.57 10.36 -4.80
C SER A 63 7.35 10.12 -6.29
N GLY A 64 7.76 11.06 -7.14
CA GLY A 64 7.74 10.88 -8.60
C GLY A 64 8.62 9.71 -9.05
N THR A 65 9.84 9.61 -8.50
CA THR A 65 10.77 8.52 -8.79
C THR A 65 10.25 7.18 -8.28
N ALA A 66 9.62 7.14 -7.10
CA ALA A 66 8.98 5.96 -6.55
C ALA A 66 7.80 5.49 -7.43
N ALA A 67 6.97 6.41 -7.92
CA ALA A 67 5.89 6.09 -8.86
C ALA A 67 6.41 5.56 -10.21
N TYR A 68 7.49 6.16 -10.72
CA TYR A 68 8.14 5.72 -11.95
C TYR A 68 8.75 4.33 -11.81
N THR A 69 9.53 4.10 -10.75
CA THR A 69 10.13 2.80 -10.46
C THR A 69 9.08 1.71 -10.24
N PHE A 70 7.98 2.01 -9.55
CA PHE A 70 6.84 1.09 -9.43
C PHE A 70 6.28 0.70 -10.80
N SER A 71 6.06 1.69 -11.68
CA SER A 71 5.53 1.47 -13.03
C SER A 71 6.51 0.65 -13.89
N MET A 72 7.81 0.96 -13.81
CA MET A 72 8.85 0.24 -14.55
C MET A 72 9.01 -1.20 -14.04
N THR A 73 9.01 -1.43 -12.72
CA THR A 73 9.03 -2.77 -12.14
C THR A 73 7.81 -3.58 -12.53
N SER A 74 6.63 -2.96 -12.60
CA SER A 74 5.41 -3.61 -13.12
C SER A 74 5.57 -4.03 -14.58
N LEU A 75 6.11 -3.16 -15.43
CA LEU A 75 6.37 -3.47 -16.84
C LEU A 75 7.38 -4.62 -17.00
N LEU A 76 8.51 -4.55 -16.28
CA LEU A 76 9.53 -5.59 -16.30
C LEU A 76 9.00 -6.93 -15.78
N SER A 77 8.15 -6.91 -14.75
CA SER A 77 7.49 -8.13 -14.25
C SER A 77 6.60 -8.76 -15.33
N LEU A 78 5.89 -7.97 -16.14
CA LEU A 78 5.08 -8.49 -17.25
C LEU A 78 5.95 -9.05 -18.37
N LEU A 79 7.01 -8.34 -18.77
CA LEU A 79 7.93 -8.80 -19.79
C LEU A 79 8.65 -10.09 -19.38
N SER A 80 9.09 -10.18 -18.11
CA SER A 80 9.71 -11.38 -17.54
C SER A 80 8.75 -12.57 -17.55
N LEU A 81 7.48 -12.33 -17.23
CA LEU A 81 6.43 -13.36 -17.26
C LEU A 81 6.16 -13.87 -18.70
N ILE A 82 6.15 -12.98 -19.69
CA ILE A 82 6.04 -13.35 -21.12
C ILE A 82 7.27 -14.13 -21.57
N TRP A 83 8.46 -13.68 -21.18
CA TRP A 83 9.73 -14.34 -21.51
C TRP A 83 9.82 -15.74 -20.94
N ASP A 84 9.41 -15.93 -19.68
CA ASP A 84 9.35 -17.25 -19.05
C ASP A 84 8.40 -18.19 -19.78
N ALA A 85 7.25 -17.71 -20.23
CA ALA A 85 6.30 -18.49 -21.00
C ALA A 85 6.86 -18.91 -22.37
N TYR A 86 7.67 -18.06 -23.02
CA TYR A 86 8.28 -18.39 -24.31
C TYR A 86 9.50 -19.32 -24.19
N SER A 87 10.33 -19.12 -23.16
CA SER A 87 11.65 -19.76 -23.04
C SER A 87 11.59 -21.15 -22.42
N HIS A 88 10.65 -21.38 -21.50
CA HIS A 88 10.51 -22.66 -20.80
C HIS A 88 9.20 -23.31 -21.27
N GLN A 89 9.30 -24.36 -22.09
CA GLN A 89 8.17 -25.22 -22.50
C GLN A 89 7.45 -25.92 -21.31
N ARG A 90 7.77 -25.57 -20.06
CA ARG A 90 7.04 -25.92 -18.84
C ARG A 90 6.82 -24.67 -18.03
N VAL A 91 5.61 -24.53 -17.47
CA VAL A 91 5.16 -23.45 -16.59
C VAL A 91 5.93 -23.48 -15.26
N THR A 92 7.22 -23.14 -15.29
CA THR A 92 8.01 -22.86 -14.11
C THR A 92 8.35 -21.38 -14.16
N VAL A 93 7.69 -20.60 -13.31
CA VAL A 93 7.99 -19.18 -13.14
C VAL A 93 9.45 -19.08 -12.73
N SER A 94 10.26 -18.36 -13.51
CA SER A 94 11.67 -18.14 -13.18
C SER A 94 11.78 -17.38 -11.87
N PHE A 95 12.87 -17.63 -11.16
CA PHE A 95 13.22 -16.89 -9.95
C PHE A 95 13.19 -15.37 -10.21
N GLY A 96 13.58 -14.92 -11.41
CA GLY A 96 13.53 -13.51 -11.80
C GLY A 96 12.12 -12.92 -11.76
N THR A 97 11.14 -13.63 -12.32
CA THR A 97 9.74 -13.21 -12.34
C THR A 97 9.13 -13.25 -10.93
N MET A 98 9.46 -14.26 -10.12
CA MET A 98 9.02 -14.32 -8.71
C MET A 98 9.62 -13.17 -7.89
N ALA A 99 10.89 -12.84 -8.08
CA ALA A 99 11.57 -11.75 -7.39
C ALA A 99 11.00 -10.38 -7.77
N LEU A 100 10.73 -10.13 -9.06
CA LEU A 100 10.08 -8.90 -9.53
C LEU A 100 8.67 -8.75 -8.96
N PHE A 101 7.90 -9.84 -8.91
CA PHE A 101 6.58 -9.84 -8.30
C PHE A 101 6.62 -9.57 -6.80
N ALA A 102 7.56 -10.19 -6.07
CA ALA A 102 7.77 -9.93 -4.65
C ALA A 102 8.18 -8.48 -4.38
N LEU A 103 9.02 -7.90 -5.24
CA LEU A 103 9.42 -6.49 -5.16
C LEU A 103 8.23 -5.55 -5.37
N LEU A 104 7.40 -5.81 -6.38
CA LEU A 104 6.18 -5.05 -6.66
C LEU A 104 5.18 -5.11 -5.49
N MET A 105 5.02 -6.29 -4.89
CA MET A 105 4.18 -6.48 -3.70
C MET A 105 4.78 -5.75 -2.48
N GLY A 106 6.10 -5.83 -2.28
CA GLY A 106 6.80 -5.13 -1.20
C GLY A 106 6.62 -3.62 -1.28
N GLN A 107 6.79 -3.03 -2.46
CA GLN A 107 6.55 -1.61 -2.71
C GLN A 107 5.09 -1.22 -2.39
N SER A 108 4.12 -2.03 -2.84
CA SER A 108 2.69 -1.80 -2.59
C SER A 108 2.35 -1.83 -1.09
N VAL A 109 2.87 -2.82 -0.36
CA VAL A 109 2.65 -2.95 1.09
C VAL A 109 3.32 -1.81 1.85
N PHE A 110 4.53 -1.40 1.45
CA PHE A 110 5.24 -0.29 2.06
C PHE A 110 4.45 1.03 1.94
N VAL A 111 3.90 1.31 0.75
CA VAL A 111 3.02 2.47 0.53
C VAL A 111 1.75 2.39 1.38
N LEU A 112 1.12 1.21 1.45
CA LEU A 112 -0.08 1.00 2.28
C LEU A 112 0.20 1.24 3.77
N TRP A 113 1.32 0.75 4.29
CA TRP A 113 1.74 1.00 5.67
C TRP A 113 2.06 2.48 5.92
N GLY A 114 2.74 3.14 4.98
CA GLY A 114 3.04 4.58 5.06
C GLY A 114 1.78 5.44 5.14
N ILE A 115 0.75 5.12 4.34
CA ILE A 115 -0.53 5.84 4.36
C ILE A 115 -1.34 5.55 5.63
N ARG A 116 -1.30 4.30 6.14
CA ARG A 116 -2.15 3.88 7.27
C ARG A 116 -1.86 4.61 8.58
N GLY A 117 -0.63 5.07 8.79
CA GLY A 117 -0.22 5.79 10.00
C GLY A 117 -0.43 7.30 9.93
N ASN A 118 -0.73 7.87 8.76
CA ASN A 118 -0.60 9.30 8.55
C ASN A 118 -1.96 10.02 8.69
N LYS A 119 -2.20 10.63 9.86
CA LYS A 119 -3.44 11.37 10.14
C LYS A 119 -3.64 12.58 9.23
N ALA A 120 -2.55 13.18 8.73
CA ALA A 120 -2.58 14.32 7.80
C ALA A 120 -3.15 13.96 6.41
N LEU A 121 -3.14 12.68 6.03
CA LEU A 121 -3.73 12.19 4.78
C LEU A 121 -5.22 11.85 4.93
N ARG A 122 -5.83 12.06 6.11
CA ARG A 122 -7.28 11.89 6.27
C ARG A 122 -7.97 13.04 5.54
N GLN A 123 -8.85 12.69 4.62
CA GLN A 123 -9.70 13.67 3.96
C GLN A 123 -10.57 14.36 5.02
N PRO A 124 -10.83 15.68 4.90
CA PRO A 124 -11.72 16.40 5.80
C PRO A 124 -13.10 15.70 5.87
N PRO A 125 -13.80 15.81 7.01
CA PRO A 125 -15.10 15.17 7.17
C PRO A 125 -16.07 15.65 6.08
N LEU A 126 -16.51 14.71 5.24
CA LEU A 126 -17.50 14.95 4.19
C LEU A 126 -18.90 15.04 4.80
N SER A 127 -19.78 15.83 4.18
CA SER A 127 -21.21 15.82 4.51
C SER A 127 -21.80 14.41 4.30
N ALA A 128 -22.91 14.09 4.98
CA ALA A 128 -23.51 12.75 4.92
C ALA A 128 -23.85 12.32 3.47
N ASP A 129 -24.27 13.27 2.64
CA ASP A 129 -24.61 13.04 1.24
C ASP A 129 -23.36 12.73 0.40
N GLU A 130 -22.30 13.53 0.53
CA GLU A 130 -21.02 13.30 -0.16
C GLU A 130 -20.34 12.00 0.31
N HIS A 131 -20.48 11.64 1.58
CA HIS A 131 -19.97 10.38 2.11
C HIS A 131 -20.63 9.17 1.43
N SER A 132 -21.95 9.22 1.24
CA SER A 132 -22.71 8.15 0.60
C SER A 132 -22.34 7.97 -0.88
N GLU A 133 -22.10 9.07 -1.59
CA GLU A 133 -21.70 9.08 -2.99
C GLU A 133 -20.27 8.53 -3.17
N ARG A 134 -19.34 8.94 -2.29
CA ARG A 134 -17.97 8.39 -2.26
C ARG A 134 -17.95 6.91 -1.91
N LEU A 135 -18.86 6.44 -1.06
CA LEU A 135 -18.98 5.01 -0.76
C LEU A 135 -19.47 4.21 -1.97
N ARG A 136 -20.45 4.76 -2.72
CA ARG A 136 -20.99 4.15 -3.95
C ARG A 136 -19.94 4.08 -5.06
N THR A 137 -19.22 5.18 -5.30
CA THR A 137 -18.14 5.22 -6.29
C THR A 137 -17.01 4.29 -5.90
N LEU A 138 -16.61 4.25 -4.63
CA LEU A 138 -15.61 3.31 -4.13
C LEU A 138 -16.04 1.85 -4.32
N LYS A 139 -17.31 1.52 -4.03
CA LYS A 139 -17.84 0.17 -4.26
C LYS A 139 -17.79 -0.21 -5.74
N LYS A 140 -18.20 0.69 -6.64
CA LYS A 140 -18.12 0.49 -8.10
C LYS A 140 -16.66 0.29 -8.55
N GLN A 141 -15.74 1.14 -8.11
CA GLN A 141 -14.32 1.02 -8.43
C GLN A 141 -13.73 -0.29 -7.91
N SER A 142 -14.07 -0.69 -6.69
CA SER A 142 -13.57 -1.93 -6.09
C SER A 142 -14.08 -3.17 -6.82
N ILE A 143 -15.34 -3.16 -7.24
CA ILE A 143 -15.92 -4.24 -8.07
C ILE A 143 -15.25 -4.26 -9.45
N LEU A 144 -15.08 -3.10 -10.08
CA LEU A 144 -14.44 -3.01 -11.39
C LEU A 144 -12.97 -3.47 -11.35
N SER A 145 -12.22 -3.07 -10.32
CA SER A 145 -10.84 -3.52 -10.10
C SER A 145 -10.77 -5.02 -9.78
N GLY A 146 -11.68 -5.54 -8.96
CA GLY A 146 -11.75 -6.98 -8.65
C GLY A 146 -12.10 -7.83 -9.87
N ALA A 147 -13.10 -7.42 -10.64
CA ALA A 147 -13.50 -8.09 -11.88
C ALA A 147 -12.41 -7.98 -12.95
N GLY A 148 -11.84 -6.79 -13.15
CA GLY A 148 -10.74 -6.56 -14.09
C GLY A 148 -9.50 -7.39 -13.75
N TRP A 149 -9.15 -7.49 -12.46
CA TRP A 149 -8.04 -8.33 -12.01
C TRP A 149 -8.34 -9.82 -12.20
N GLY A 150 -9.52 -10.29 -11.79
CA GLY A 150 -9.90 -11.71 -11.91
C GLY A 150 -9.99 -12.18 -13.36
N VAL A 151 -10.67 -11.40 -14.22
CA VAL A 151 -10.75 -11.69 -15.67
C VAL A 151 -9.39 -11.54 -16.32
N GLY A 152 -8.63 -10.49 -15.98
CA GLY A 152 -7.30 -10.26 -16.51
C GLY A 152 -6.35 -11.41 -16.21
N MET A 153 -6.33 -11.91 -14.97
CA MET A 153 -5.53 -13.06 -14.57
C MET A 153 -5.99 -14.36 -15.23
N LEU A 154 -7.29 -14.56 -15.39
CA LEU A 154 -7.84 -15.73 -16.09
C LEU A 154 -7.38 -15.74 -17.56
N VAL A 155 -7.55 -14.62 -18.27
CA VAL A 155 -7.13 -14.48 -19.67
C VAL A 155 -5.62 -14.59 -19.81
N LEU A 156 -4.85 -13.99 -18.90
CA LEU A 156 -3.40 -14.06 -18.92
C LEU A 156 -2.90 -15.50 -18.68
N MET A 157 -3.37 -16.14 -17.62
CA MET A 157 -2.85 -17.45 -17.17
C MET A 157 -3.38 -18.64 -17.98
N HIS A 158 -4.60 -18.57 -18.50
CA HIS A 158 -5.21 -19.67 -19.26
C HIS A 158 -5.33 -19.38 -20.76
N GLY A 159 -5.20 -18.12 -21.20
CA GLY A 159 -5.24 -17.73 -22.61
C GLY A 159 -3.86 -17.37 -23.14
N VAL A 160 -3.34 -16.21 -22.72
CA VAL A 160 -2.15 -15.59 -23.31
C VAL A 160 -0.87 -16.39 -23.03
N LEU A 161 -0.62 -16.80 -21.79
CA LEU A 161 0.61 -17.53 -21.44
C LEU A 161 0.63 -18.94 -22.06
N PRO A 162 -0.44 -19.76 -22.02
CA PRO A 162 -0.42 -21.07 -22.66
C PRO A 162 -0.28 -20.96 -24.18
N TRP A 163 -0.93 -19.97 -24.80
CA TRP A 163 -0.78 -19.68 -26.22
C TRP A 163 0.67 -19.28 -26.58
N ALA A 164 1.28 -18.38 -25.80
CA ALA A 164 2.68 -17.96 -25.99
C ALA A 164 3.68 -19.11 -25.78
N ALA A 165 3.36 -20.05 -24.89
CA ALA A 165 4.16 -21.24 -24.60
C ALA A 165 3.93 -22.41 -25.58
N GLY A 166 3.04 -22.26 -26.58
CA GLY A 166 2.68 -23.33 -27.51
C GLY A 166 1.95 -24.51 -26.85
N MET A 167 1.40 -24.33 -25.65
CA MET A 167 0.65 -25.35 -24.92
C MET A 167 -0.84 -25.31 -25.25
N PRO A 168 -1.55 -26.44 -25.16
CA PRO A 168 -2.99 -26.45 -25.35
C PRO A 168 -3.67 -25.61 -24.27
N VAL A 169 -4.52 -24.68 -24.72
CA VAL A 169 -5.41 -23.89 -23.85
C VAL A 169 -6.39 -24.84 -23.18
N LYS A 170 -6.12 -25.21 -21.93
CA LYS A 170 -7.02 -26.02 -21.10
C LYS A 170 -7.75 -25.11 -20.14
N MET A 171 -9.00 -24.80 -20.48
CA MET A 171 -9.90 -24.03 -19.62
C MET A 171 -10.84 -24.98 -18.90
N ASN A 172 -10.62 -25.13 -17.58
CA ASN A 172 -11.48 -25.94 -16.72
C ASN A 172 -12.37 -25.00 -15.89
N ALA A 173 -13.63 -25.39 -15.65
CA ALA A 173 -14.58 -24.63 -14.84
C ALA A 173 -14.03 -24.32 -13.43
N VAL A 174 -13.21 -25.21 -12.88
CA VAL A 174 -12.51 -25.01 -11.60
C VAL A 174 -11.62 -23.76 -11.61
N PHE A 175 -10.87 -23.52 -12.69
CA PHE A 175 -10.01 -22.35 -12.80
C PHE A 175 -10.82 -21.06 -12.90
N ILE A 176 -11.95 -21.09 -13.61
CA ILE A 176 -12.87 -19.94 -13.69
C ILE A 176 -13.36 -19.57 -12.29
N VAL A 177 -13.78 -20.57 -11.50
CA VAL A 177 -14.24 -20.35 -10.12
C VAL A 177 -13.12 -19.81 -9.24
N ILE A 178 -11.89 -20.35 -9.31
CA ILE A 178 -10.73 -19.88 -8.55
C ILE A 178 -10.44 -18.40 -8.86
N TRP A 179 -10.42 -18.01 -10.13
CA TRP A 179 -10.11 -16.64 -10.53
C TRP A 179 -11.24 -15.66 -10.20
N LEU A 180 -12.51 -16.10 -10.26
CA LEU A 180 -13.64 -15.30 -9.77
C LEU A 180 -13.57 -15.06 -8.26
N LEU A 181 -13.25 -16.09 -7.48
CA LEU A 181 -13.05 -15.97 -6.03
C LEU A 181 -11.85 -15.07 -5.71
N GLY A 182 -10.74 -15.21 -6.44
CA GLY A 182 -9.58 -14.34 -6.33
C GLY A 182 -9.89 -12.87 -6.65
N GLY A 183 -10.64 -12.62 -7.73
CA GLY A 183 -11.11 -11.28 -8.10
C GLY A 183 -12.05 -10.67 -7.07
N ALA A 184 -12.97 -11.47 -6.51
CA ALA A 184 -13.86 -11.05 -5.43
C ALA A 184 -13.07 -10.71 -4.15
N PHE A 185 -12.08 -11.52 -3.79
CA PHE A 185 -11.18 -11.26 -2.67
C PHE A 185 -10.38 -9.97 -2.87
N PHE A 186 -9.78 -9.80 -4.06
CA PHE A 186 -9.01 -8.60 -4.40
C PHE A 186 -9.87 -7.33 -4.37
N GLY A 187 -11.05 -7.37 -5.00
CA GLY A 187 -12.02 -6.27 -4.96
C GLY A 187 -12.50 -5.95 -3.54
N GLY A 188 -12.77 -6.98 -2.73
CA GLY A 188 -13.13 -6.82 -1.33
C GLY A 188 -12.04 -6.14 -0.50
N MET A 189 -10.77 -6.50 -0.73
CA MET A 189 -9.62 -5.89 -0.06
C MET A 189 -9.46 -4.41 -0.47
N MET A 190 -9.63 -4.10 -1.75
CA MET A 190 -9.62 -2.72 -2.25
C MET A 190 -10.74 -1.87 -1.64
N TYR A 191 -11.93 -2.45 -1.49
CA TYR A 191 -13.05 -1.79 -0.83
C TYR A 191 -12.75 -1.52 0.66
N LEU A 192 -12.19 -2.48 1.39
CA LEU A 192 -11.81 -2.30 2.80
C LEU A 192 -10.75 -1.23 2.98
N VAL A 193 -9.73 -1.21 2.12
CA VAL A 193 -8.67 -0.19 2.14
C VAL A 193 -9.25 1.19 1.83
N GLY A 194 -10.08 1.32 0.80
CA GLY A 194 -10.71 2.59 0.44
C GLY A 194 -11.68 3.09 1.51
N ARG A 195 -12.45 2.18 2.12
CA ARG A 195 -13.40 2.52 3.20
C ARG A 195 -12.68 3.02 4.44
N ARG A 196 -11.48 2.52 4.73
CA ARG A 196 -10.64 3.03 5.83
C ARG A 196 -10.10 4.44 5.58
N LYS A 197 -10.02 4.89 4.32
CA LYS A 197 -9.58 6.24 3.94
C LYS A 197 -10.71 7.27 4.04
N LEU A 198 -11.94 6.86 3.79
CA LEU A 198 -13.14 7.66 4.04
C LEU A 198 -13.38 7.66 5.56
N GLY A 199 -13.03 8.76 6.24
CA GLY A 199 -13.23 8.88 7.70
C GLY A 199 -14.67 8.55 8.10
N LYS A 200 -14.85 7.97 9.30
CA LYS A 200 -16.20 7.80 9.86
C LYS A 200 -16.82 9.18 10.07
N VAL A 201 -18.10 9.31 9.71
CA VAL A 201 -18.98 10.41 10.16
C VAL A 201 -18.93 10.48 11.68
#